data_AF-A0AB35M9Q6-F1
#
_entry.id   AF-A0AB35M9Q6-F1
#
_cell.length_a   1.000
_cell.length_b   1.000
_cell.length_c   1.000
_cell.angle_alpha   90.00
_cell.angle_beta   90.00
_cell.angle_gamma   90.00
#
_symmetry.space_group_name_H-M   'P 1'
#
loop_
_entity.id
_entity.type
_entity.pdbx_description
1 polymer ?
#
loop_
_entity_poly.entity_id
_entity_poly.type
_entity_poly.pdbx_seq_one_letter_code
_entity_poly.pdbx_strand_id
1 'polypeptide(L)'
;MFGFFKRKKHKAQEQQASEQQALEQQALEQTQDATPHEQDSGKQDTAEQAAQLEAEKAAAEKAEAERLAAEEAARVEAEKVAAEKAEAERLAAEEAARVEAEKAAAEKAEAERLAAEEAARVEAEKAAAEKAEAERLAAEEAARVEAEKAEAERLVAREEEERLAAAQLAAIEAEEQAALEQARLEEEARAAEVAVAEADATVDDEDARDTARDGREKPRRGFFARIKAGLGKTRANLTEGVASLFLGKKQIDDELMEDLETQLLMADVGIEATTEIIDNLTARISRKELKEPQALYEALQEELRVMLAPVAKDLELPAKGDGPFVILMIGVNGVGKTTTIGKLAKRYQSQGRSVMLAAGDTFRAAAVEQLKVWGERNKVPVIAQHTGADSASVIYDALEAAKARNVDILIADTAGRLHNKSHLMEELKKVQRVMAKLDVAAPHEVMLVLDAGTGQNALSQASTFHEAVNITGLTLTKLDGTAKGGIIFALAKQLNLPIRYIGVGEGVDDLRPFAADDFVNALFARAGEEEDARPADGAETREA
;
A
#
# COMPACT_ATOMS: atom_id res chain seq x y z
N MET A 1 31.49 -34.83 -24.61
CA MET A 1 32.31 -36.00 -24.24
C MET A 1 32.22 -37.19 -25.23
N PHE A 2 31.78 -36.99 -26.49
CA PHE A 2 31.61 -38.08 -27.47
C PHE A 2 32.68 -38.15 -28.60
N GLY A 3 33.55 -37.14 -28.73
CA GLY A 3 34.61 -37.11 -29.75
C GLY A 3 35.90 -37.84 -29.38
N PHE A 4 36.15 -38.08 -28.09
CA PHE A 4 37.41 -38.67 -27.61
C PHE A 4 37.42 -40.20 -27.69
N PHE A 5 36.27 -40.85 -27.50
CA PHE A 5 36.15 -42.32 -27.56
C PHE A 5 36.23 -42.87 -28.99
N LYS A 6 35.74 -42.13 -30.00
CA LYS A 6 35.74 -42.57 -31.40
C LYS A 6 37.16 -42.62 -32.00
N ARG A 7 38.05 -41.69 -31.60
CA ARG A 7 39.47 -41.68 -32.03
C ARG A 7 40.30 -42.80 -31.39
N LYS A 8 39.99 -43.22 -30.16
CA LYS A 8 40.75 -44.27 -29.46
C LYS A 8 40.46 -45.67 -30.03
N LYS A 9 39.23 -45.91 -30.48
CA LYS A 9 38.83 -47.18 -31.10
C LYS A 9 39.46 -47.38 -32.49
N HIS A 10 39.59 -46.31 -33.28
CA HIS A 10 40.21 -46.37 -34.61
C HIS A 10 41.72 -46.65 -34.55
N LYS A 11 42.44 -46.02 -33.60
CA LYS A 11 43.89 -46.28 -33.41
C LYS A 11 44.21 -47.70 -32.96
N ALA A 12 43.34 -48.32 -32.15
CA ALA A 12 43.54 -49.70 -31.69
C ALA A 12 43.35 -50.72 -32.84
N GLN A 13 42.42 -50.46 -33.76
CA GLN A 13 42.20 -51.31 -34.93
C GLN A 13 43.32 -51.20 -35.97
N GLU A 14 43.91 -50.02 -36.17
CA GLU A 14 45.05 -49.84 -37.07
C GLU A 14 46.34 -50.51 -36.57
N GLN A 15 46.59 -50.50 -35.25
CA GLN A 15 47.76 -51.19 -34.68
C GLN A 15 47.68 -52.71 -34.84
N GLN A 16 46.51 -53.32 -34.56
CA GLN A 16 46.32 -54.76 -34.68
C GLN A 16 46.45 -55.26 -36.14
N ALA A 17 45.99 -54.47 -37.12
CA ALA A 17 46.13 -54.81 -38.53
C ALA A 17 47.62 -54.77 -38.99
N SER A 18 48.41 -53.84 -38.46
CA SER A 18 49.84 -53.74 -38.82
C SER A 18 50.69 -54.87 -38.22
N GLU A 19 50.36 -55.34 -37.01
CA GLU A 19 51.07 -56.46 -36.36
C GLU A 19 50.78 -57.80 -37.06
N GLN A 20 49.54 -58.02 -37.54
CA GLN A 20 49.22 -59.21 -38.32
C GLN A 20 49.94 -59.24 -39.67
N GLN A 21 50.05 -58.11 -40.36
CA GLN A 21 50.79 -58.03 -41.64
C GLN A 21 52.31 -58.23 -41.48
N ALA A 22 52.89 -57.79 -40.36
CA ALA A 22 54.30 -58.01 -40.07
C ALA A 22 54.63 -59.48 -39.76
N LEU A 23 53.72 -60.19 -39.07
CA LEU A 23 53.85 -61.62 -38.78
C LEU A 23 53.69 -62.49 -40.04
N GLU A 24 52.81 -62.11 -40.96
CA GLU A 24 52.65 -62.81 -42.25
C GLU A 24 53.88 -62.66 -43.16
N GLN A 25 54.54 -61.48 -43.16
CA GLN A 25 55.76 -61.27 -43.94
C GLN A 25 56.98 -62.03 -43.37
N GLN A 26 57.10 -62.16 -42.05
CA GLN A 26 58.17 -62.94 -41.42
C GLN A 26 58.06 -64.45 -41.65
N ALA A 27 56.84 -64.98 -41.83
CA ALA A 27 56.64 -66.40 -42.12
C ALA A 27 56.97 -66.76 -43.60
N LEU A 28 56.94 -65.79 -44.51
CA LEU A 28 57.23 -65.98 -45.94
C LEU A 28 58.73 -65.87 -46.30
N GLU A 29 59.57 -65.31 -45.43
CA GLU A 29 61.03 -65.19 -45.65
C GLU A 29 61.85 -66.40 -45.15
N GLN A 30 61.25 -67.38 -44.46
CA GLN A 30 61.99 -68.52 -43.87
C GLN A 30 61.92 -69.84 -44.66
N THR A 31 61.37 -69.85 -45.87
CA THR A 31 61.29 -71.08 -46.71
C THR A 31 61.92 -70.91 -48.10
N GLN A 32 63.10 -70.28 -48.18
CA GLN A 32 63.96 -70.33 -49.36
C GLN A 32 65.44 -70.26 -48.94
N ASP A 33 66.05 -71.40 -48.65
CA ASP A 33 67.27 -71.85 -49.34
C ASP A 33 67.71 -73.19 -48.75
N ALA A 34 67.66 -74.23 -49.58
CA ALA A 34 68.31 -75.50 -49.31
C ALA A 34 69.21 -75.78 -50.50
N THR A 35 70.53 -75.83 -50.30
CA THR A 35 71.41 -76.60 -51.19
C THR A 35 72.66 -77.13 -50.46
N PRO A 36 73.23 -78.25 -50.95
CA PRO A 36 73.98 -79.21 -50.15
C PRO A 36 75.46 -79.33 -50.58
N HIS A 37 76.29 -80.04 -49.80
CA HIS A 37 77.49 -80.67 -50.36
C HIS A 37 77.88 -81.96 -49.63
N GLU A 38 77.96 -83.03 -50.42
CA GLU A 38 78.37 -84.40 -50.10
C GLU A 38 79.87 -84.54 -49.78
N GLN A 39 80.23 -85.58 -49.01
CA GLN A 39 81.23 -86.59 -49.43
C GLN A 39 81.12 -87.92 -48.65
N ASP A 40 80.54 -88.92 -49.32
CA ASP A 40 80.92 -90.33 -49.51
C ASP A 40 81.69 -91.14 -48.42
N SER A 41 81.07 -92.19 -47.87
CA SER A 41 81.32 -93.60 -48.24
C SER A 41 80.80 -94.63 -47.22
N GLY A 42 80.13 -95.68 -47.72
CA GLY A 42 79.82 -96.90 -46.98
C GLY A 42 78.45 -97.51 -47.29
N LYS A 43 78.36 -98.32 -48.36
CA LYS A 43 77.16 -99.08 -48.77
C LYS A 43 76.83 -100.21 -47.77
N GLN A 44 75.56 -100.31 -47.36
CA GLN A 44 74.67 -101.49 -47.40
C GLN A 44 73.38 -101.18 -46.61
N ASP A 45 72.27 -101.90 -46.89
CA ASP A 45 70.96 -101.84 -46.21
C ASP A 45 69.91 -100.80 -46.66
N THR A 46 69.62 -100.77 -47.97
CA THR A 46 68.53 -99.98 -48.58
C THR A 46 67.13 -100.61 -48.51
N ALA A 47 66.87 -101.58 -47.62
CA ALA A 47 65.54 -102.23 -47.52
C ALA A 47 64.84 -101.98 -46.18
N GLU A 48 65.56 -101.98 -45.05
CA GLU A 48 64.97 -101.67 -43.74
C GLU A 48 64.68 -100.18 -43.54
N GLN A 49 65.52 -99.31 -44.11
CA GLN A 49 65.34 -97.85 -44.03
C GLN A 49 64.06 -97.39 -44.75
N ALA A 50 63.68 -98.04 -45.85
CA ALA A 50 62.48 -97.69 -46.60
C ALA A 50 61.19 -98.02 -45.82
N ALA A 51 61.14 -99.18 -45.14
CA ALA A 51 59.98 -99.60 -44.37
C ALA A 51 59.80 -98.78 -43.08
N GLN A 52 60.89 -98.38 -42.41
CA GLN A 52 60.83 -97.50 -41.25
C GLN A 52 60.35 -96.10 -41.61
N LEU A 53 60.81 -95.53 -42.73
CA LEU A 53 60.35 -94.23 -43.22
C LEU A 53 58.87 -94.22 -43.60
N GLU A 54 58.35 -95.32 -44.16
CA GLU A 54 56.93 -95.43 -44.51
C GLU A 54 56.04 -95.54 -43.27
N ALA A 55 56.48 -96.30 -42.25
CA ALA A 55 55.78 -96.42 -40.97
C ALA A 55 55.80 -95.09 -40.18
N GLU A 56 56.91 -94.36 -40.21
CA GLU A 56 57.04 -93.06 -39.55
C GLU A 56 56.19 -91.99 -40.25
N LYS A 57 56.13 -91.99 -41.59
CA LYS A 57 55.21 -91.12 -42.35
C LYS A 57 53.75 -91.42 -42.05
N ALA A 58 53.35 -92.69 -42.03
CA ALA A 58 51.97 -93.06 -41.70
C ALA A 58 51.59 -92.70 -40.25
N ALA A 59 52.54 -92.79 -39.31
CA ALA A 59 52.32 -92.35 -37.93
C ALA A 59 52.21 -90.82 -37.82
N ALA A 60 53.03 -90.07 -38.56
CA ALA A 60 52.99 -88.61 -38.61
C ALA A 60 51.69 -88.10 -39.24
N GLU A 61 51.23 -88.68 -40.36
CA GLU A 61 49.95 -88.34 -40.99
C GLU A 61 48.77 -88.63 -40.07
N LYS A 62 48.80 -89.75 -39.33
CA LYS A 62 47.76 -90.06 -38.35
C LYS A 62 47.75 -89.08 -37.18
N ALA A 63 48.93 -88.68 -36.67
CA ALA A 63 49.03 -87.69 -35.60
C ALA A 63 48.58 -86.29 -36.05
N GLU A 64 48.88 -85.92 -37.30
CA GLU A 64 48.42 -84.67 -37.90
C GLU A 64 46.90 -84.67 -38.11
N ALA A 65 46.33 -85.78 -38.59
CA ALA A 65 44.88 -85.94 -38.71
C ALA A 65 44.16 -85.88 -37.35
N GLU A 66 44.71 -86.50 -36.30
CA GLU A 66 44.15 -86.41 -34.95
C GLU A 66 44.24 -84.99 -34.37
N ARG A 67 45.34 -84.26 -34.63
CA ARG A 67 45.49 -82.87 -34.21
C ARG A 67 44.48 -81.95 -34.91
N LEU A 68 44.30 -82.09 -36.22
CA LEU A 68 43.32 -81.32 -36.99
C LEU A 68 41.88 -81.62 -36.54
N ALA A 69 41.56 -82.88 -36.25
CA ALA A 69 40.25 -83.26 -35.72
C ALA A 69 40.00 -82.68 -34.30
N ALA A 70 41.03 -82.65 -33.45
CA ALA A 70 40.93 -82.05 -32.12
C ALA A 70 40.77 -80.52 -32.18
N GLU A 71 41.46 -79.86 -33.10
CA GLU A 71 41.35 -78.42 -33.34
C GLU A 71 39.97 -78.03 -33.89
N GLU A 72 39.45 -78.81 -34.84
CA GLU A 72 38.10 -78.61 -35.37
C GLU A 72 37.02 -78.84 -34.30
N ALA A 73 37.17 -79.88 -33.47
CA ALA A 73 36.27 -80.12 -32.34
C ALA A 73 36.28 -78.97 -31.32
N ALA A 74 37.47 -78.46 -30.96
CA ALA A 74 37.62 -77.32 -30.06
C ALA A 74 37.02 -76.04 -30.63
N ARG A 75 37.15 -75.81 -31.96
CA ARG A 75 36.55 -74.66 -32.64
C ARG A 75 35.03 -74.72 -32.60
N VAL A 76 34.44 -75.89 -32.87
CA VAL A 76 32.98 -76.08 -32.84
C VAL A 76 32.42 -75.91 -31.42
N GLU A 77 33.13 -76.39 -30.40
CA GLU A 77 32.74 -76.20 -29.00
C GLU A 77 32.83 -74.72 -28.57
N ALA A 78 33.90 -74.03 -28.95
CA ALA A 78 34.06 -72.60 -28.71
C ALA A 78 32.97 -71.76 -29.40
N GLU A 79 32.60 -72.11 -30.63
CA GLU A 79 31.53 -71.44 -31.38
C GLU A 79 30.15 -71.65 -30.72
N LYS A 80 29.85 -72.87 -30.23
CA LYS A 80 28.62 -73.14 -29.48
C LYS A 80 28.54 -72.34 -28.18
N VAL A 81 29.62 -72.30 -27.41
CA VAL A 81 29.67 -71.53 -26.15
C VAL A 81 29.54 -70.03 -26.42
N ALA A 82 30.15 -69.53 -27.50
CA ALA A 82 30.00 -68.14 -27.91
C ALA A 82 28.56 -67.81 -28.34
N ALA A 83 27.89 -68.71 -29.06
CA ALA A 83 26.50 -68.54 -29.49
C ALA A 83 25.53 -68.54 -28.30
N GLU A 84 25.68 -69.47 -27.36
CA GLU A 84 24.86 -69.53 -26.13
C GLU A 84 25.05 -68.27 -25.27
N LYS A 85 26.28 -67.80 -25.13
CA LYS A 85 26.58 -66.56 -24.39
C LYS A 85 25.95 -65.33 -25.06
N ALA A 86 26.02 -65.24 -26.39
CA ALA A 86 25.41 -64.14 -27.14
C ALA A 86 23.87 -64.16 -27.04
N GLU A 87 23.25 -65.35 -27.03
CA GLU A 87 21.81 -65.50 -26.82
C GLU A 87 21.39 -65.09 -25.40
N ALA A 88 22.15 -65.51 -24.38
CA ALA A 88 21.90 -65.13 -23.00
C ALA A 88 22.04 -63.61 -22.77
N GLU A 89 23.06 -62.97 -23.37
CA GLU A 89 23.24 -61.52 -23.30
C GLU A 89 22.10 -60.76 -24.00
N ARG A 90 21.59 -61.27 -25.14
CA ARG A 90 20.44 -60.69 -25.84
C ARG A 90 19.17 -60.75 -25.00
N LEU A 91 18.88 -61.91 -24.39
CA LEU A 91 17.71 -62.09 -23.52
C LEU A 91 17.78 -61.19 -22.28
N ALA A 92 18.95 -61.07 -21.65
CA ALA A 92 19.15 -60.19 -20.51
C ALA A 92 18.97 -58.70 -20.88
N ALA A 93 19.44 -58.29 -22.07
CA ALA A 93 19.25 -56.93 -22.56
C ALA A 93 17.78 -56.61 -22.88
N GLU A 94 17.04 -57.57 -23.45
CA GLU A 94 15.60 -57.44 -23.73
C GLU A 94 14.78 -57.35 -22.45
N GLU A 95 15.08 -58.18 -21.44
CA GLU A 95 14.43 -58.12 -20.14
C GLU A 95 14.72 -56.80 -19.41
N ALA A 96 15.97 -56.33 -19.42
CA ALA A 96 16.34 -55.05 -18.83
C ALA A 96 15.59 -53.88 -19.49
N ALA A 97 15.51 -53.86 -20.83
CA ALA A 97 14.77 -52.84 -21.57
C ALA A 97 13.27 -52.87 -21.26
N ARG A 98 12.67 -54.06 -21.09
CA ARG A 98 11.26 -54.20 -20.72
C ARG A 98 10.98 -53.63 -19.33
N VAL A 99 11.82 -53.95 -18.35
CA VAL A 99 11.69 -53.45 -16.97
C VAL A 99 11.86 -51.94 -16.91
N GLU A 100 12.80 -51.37 -17.68
CA GLU A 100 12.99 -49.92 -17.77
C GLU A 100 11.77 -49.22 -18.40
N ALA A 101 11.23 -49.77 -19.49
CA ALA A 101 10.04 -49.24 -20.13
C ALA A 101 8.79 -49.29 -19.22
N GLU A 102 8.62 -50.38 -18.45
CA GLU A 102 7.53 -50.54 -17.51
C GLU A 102 7.62 -49.54 -16.34
N LYS A 103 8.82 -49.33 -15.79
CA LYS A 103 9.06 -48.29 -14.76
C LYS A 103 8.77 -46.89 -15.29
N ALA A 104 9.25 -46.55 -16.48
CA ALA A 104 9.00 -45.24 -17.08
C ALA A 104 7.49 -45.00 -17.35
N ALA A 105 6.76 -46.04 -17.76
CA ALA A 105 5.31 -45.96 -17.93
C ALA A 105 4.57 -45.77 -16.60
N ALA A 106 4.99 -46.47 -15.54
CA ALA A 106 4.40 -46.33 -14.20
C ALA A 106 4.63 -44.94 -13.60
N GLU A 107 5.86 -44.42 -13.68
CA GLU A 107 6.20 -43.06 -13.22
C GLU A 107 5.40 -41.99 -13.96
N LYS A 108 5.24 -42.14 -15.28
CA LYS A 108 4.44 -41.22 -16.09
C LYS A 108 2.95 -41.26 -15.70
N ALA A 109 2.40 -42.45 -15.49
CA ALA A 109 1.00 -42.61 -15.07
C ALA A 109 0.75 -42.03 -13.66
N GLU A 110 1.71 -42.18 -12.74
CA GLU A 110 1.64 -41.58 -11.41
C GLU A 110 1.71 -40.05 -11.47
N ALA A 111 2.61 -39.49 -12.29
CA ALA A 111 2.70 -38.04 -12.49
C ALA A 111 1.43 -37.45 -13.11
N GLU A 112 0.84 -38.11 -14.10
CA GLU A 112 -0.43 -37.68 -14.71
C GLU A 112 -1.59 -37.74 -13.70
N ARG A 113 -1.64 -38.76 -12.83
CA ARG A 113 -2.65 -38.85 -11.78
C ARG A 113 -2.53 -37.72 -10.76
N LEU A 114 -1.31 -37.43 -10.29
CA LEU A 114 -1.06 -36.34 -9.33
C LEU A 114 -1.41 -34.98 -9.93
N ALA A 115 -1.06 -34.74 -11.20
CA ALA A 115 -1.42 -33.50 -11.90
C ALA A 115 -2.94 -33.34 -12.08
N ALA A 116 -3.66 -34.43 -12.37
CA ALA A 116 -5.12 -34.41 -12.48
C ALA A 116 -5.80 -34.15 -11.13
N GLU A 117 -5.28 -34.72 -10.05
CA GLU A 117 -5.78 -34.50 -8.68
C GLU A 117 -5.55 -33.05 -8.22
N GLU A 118 -4.38 -32.49 -8.50
CA GLU A 118 -4.08 -31.09 -8.19
C GLU A 118 -4.94 -30.12 -9.00
N ALA A 119 -5.13 -30.38 -10.30
CA ALA A 119 -6.02 -29.57 -11.14
C ALA A 119 -7.47 -29.60 -10.64
N ALA A 120 -7.99 -30.77 -10.27
CA ALA A 120 -9.33 -30.91 -9.70
C ALA A 120 -9.47 -30.19 -8.35
N ARG A 121 -8.43 -30.22 -7.49
CA ARG A 121 -8.42 -29.49 -6.21
C ARG A 121 -8.48 -27.98 -6.43
N VAL A 122 -7.68 -27.45 -7.36
CA VAL A 122 -7.65 -26.02 -7.68
C VAL A 122 -8.98 -25.55 -8.27
N GLU A 123 -9.61 -26.36 -9.13
CA GLU A 123 -10.93 -26.05 -9.69
C GLU A 123 -12.02 -26.06 -8.61
N ALA A 124 -12.01 -27.04 -7.71
CA ALA A 124 -12.94 -27.10 -6.59
C ALA A 124 -12.77 -25.93 -5.60
N GLU A 125 -11.53 -25.52 -5.32
CA GLU A 125 -11.23 -24.38 -4.46
C GLU A 125 -11.69 -23.06 -5.08
N LYS A 126 -11.49 -22.87 -6.39
CA LYS A 126 -12.01 -21.70 -7.12
C LYS A 126 -13.53 -21.65 -7.11
N ALA A 127 -14.20 -22.76 -7.38
CA ALA A 127 -15.66 -22.83 -7.34
C ALA A 127 -16.23 -22.56 -5.94
N ALA A 128 -15.55 -23.04 -4.89
CA ALA A 128 -15.92 -22.75 -3.51
C ALA A 128 -15.72 -21.27 -3.15
N ALA A 129 -14.62 -20.65 -3.59
CA ALA A 129 -14.35 -19.24 -3.37
C ALA A 129 -15.36 -18.33 -4.08
N GLU A 130 -15.69 -18.63 -5.34
CA GLU A 130 -16.68 -17.88 -6.12
C GLU A 130 -18.08 -17.97 -5.49
N LYS A 131 -18.46 -19.17 -5.01
CA LYS A 131 -19.73 -19.36 -4.29
C LYS A 131 -19.75 -18.59 -2.96
N ALA A 132 -18.67 -18.62 -2.19
CA ALA A 132 -18.58 -17.89 -0.93
C ALA A 132 -18.62 -16.36 -1.15
N GLU A 133 -18.02 -15.87 -2.22
CA GLU A 133 -18.09 -14.46 -2.62
C GLU A 133 -19.51 -14.06 -3.04
N ALA A 134 -20.19 -14.89 -3.84
CA ALA A 134 -21.58 -14.65 -4.22
C ALA A 134 -22.53 -14.62 -3.01
N GLU A 135 -22.37 -15.54 -2.05
CA GLU A 135 -23.14 -15.56 -0.81
C GLU A 135 -22.86 -14.33 0.06
N ARG A 136 -21.59 -13.88 0.15
CA ARG A 136 -21.22 -12.65 0.87
C ARG A 136 -21.86 -11.40 0.24
N LEU A 137 -21.82 -11.28 -1.08
CA LEU A 137 -22.42 -10.15 -1.80
C LEU A 137 -23.95 -10.12 -1.63
N ALA A 138 -24.60 -11.29 -1.69
CA ALA A 138 -26.04 -11.40 -1.45
C ALA A 138 -26.43 -11.02 -0.01
N ALA A 139 -25.63 -11.44 0.98
CA ALA A 139 -25.84 -11.06 2.38
C ALA A 139 -25.63 -9.57 2.62
N GLU A 140 -24.63 -8.96 1.98
CA GLU A 140 -24.35 -7.52 2.06
C GLU A 140 -25.48 -6.69 1.42
N GLU A 141 -26.00 -7.11 0.27
CA GLU A 141 -27.13 -6.45 -0.37
C GLU A 141 -28.40 -6.54 0.48
N ALA A 142 -28.68 -7.70 1.07
CA ALA A 142 -29.81 -7.88 1.98
C ALA A 142 -29.70 -6.97 3.21
N ALA A 143 -28.53 -6.92 3.85
CA ALA A 143 -28.28 -6.04 5.00
C ALA A 143 -28.40 -4.55 4.64
N ARG A 144 -27.97 -4.15 3.43
CA ARG A 144 -28.12 -2.78 2.95
C ARG A 144 -29.60 -2.39 2.78
N VAL A 145 -30.39 -3.26 2.16
CA VAL A 145 -31.84 -3.02 1.97
C VAL A 145 -32.55 -2.93 3.33
N GLU A 146 -32.17 -3.76 4.30
CA GLU A 146 -32.73 -3.71 5.66
C GLU A 146 -32.34 -2.41 6.38
N ALA A 147 -31.08 -1.99 6.29
CA ALA A 147 -30.61 -0.74 6.88
C ALA A 147 -31.29 0.49 6.26
N GLU A 148 -31.48 0.51 4.93
CA GLU A 148 -32.16 1.59 4.22
C GLU A 148 -33.63 1.71 4.62
N LYS A 149 -34.32 0.57 4.82
CA LYS A 149 -35.69 0.55 5.38
C LYS A 149 -35.74 1.09 6.81
N ALA A 150 -34.82 0.64 7.67
CA ALA A 150 -34.77 1.10 9.06
C ALA A 150 -34.44 2.60 9.16
N GLU A 151 -33.59 3.13 8.28
CA GLU A 151 -33.31 4.56 8.21
C GLU A 151 -34.52 5.36 7.73
N ALA A 152 -35.23 4.88 6.70
CA ALA A 152 -36.45 5.52 6.22
C ALA A 152 -37.55 5.57 7.30
N GLU A 153 -37.75 4.49 8.05
CA GLU A 153 -38.70 4.44 9.17
C GLU A 153 -38.33 5.44 10.28
N ARG A 154 -37.03 5.57 10.62
CA ARG A 154 -36.56 6.55 11.60
C ARG A 154 -36.76 7.99 11.13
N LEU A 155 -36.59 8.25 9.84
CA LEU A 155 -36.75 9.59 9.27
C LEU A 155 -38.23 10.01 9.33
N VAL A 156 -39.15 9.11 8.98
CA VAL A 156 -40.60 9.35 9.12
C VAL A 156 -40.98 9.60 10.58
N ALA A 157 -40.44 8.81 11.53
CA ALA A 157 -40.71 9.00 12.95
C ALA A 157 -40.21 10.36 13.45
N ARG A 158 -39.02 10.79 13.01
CA ARG A 158 -38.44 12.07 13.38
C ARG A 158 -39.21 13.26 12.80
N GLU A 159 -39.65 13.18 11.54
CA GLU A 159 -40.50 14.21 10.92
C GLU A 159 -41.83 14.37 11.67
N GLU A 160 -42.39 13.26 12.16
CA GLU A 160 -43.61 13.30 12.97
C GLU A 160 -43.38 13.93 14.36
N GLU A 161 -42.28 13.60 15.03
CA GLU A 161 -41.87 14.24 16.29
C GLU A 161 -41.62 15.75 16.12
N GLU A 162 -40.92 16.15 15.06
CA GLU A 162 -40.64 17.57 14.75
C GLU A 162 -41.94 18.33 14.44
N ARG A 163 -42.90 17.71 13.73
CA ARG A 163 -44.22 18.30 13.47
C ARG A 163 -45.03 18.48 14.76
N LEU A 164 -44.98 17.51 15.68
CA LEU A 164 -45.64 17.60 16.99
C LEU A 164 -45.02 18.69 17.86
N ALA A 165 -43.68 18.78 17.89
CA ALA A 165 -42.97 19.83 18.62
C ALA A 165 -43.28 21.23 18.08
N ALA A 166 -43.32 21.40 16.74
CA ALA A 166 -43.71 22.65 16.10
C ALA A 166 -45.16 23.06 16.43
N ALA A 167 -46.08 22.10 16.44
CA ALA A 167 -47.48 22.35 16.82
C ALA A 167 -47.62 22.76 18.30
N GLN A 168 -46.83 22.17 19.21
CA GLN A 168 -46.80 22.55 20.62
C GLN A 168 -46.24 23.96 20.83
N LEU A 169 -45.15 24.31 20.15
CA LEU A 169 -44.56 25.65 20.24
C LEU A 169 -45.56 26.72 19.75
N ALA A 170 -46.21 26.48 18.61
CA ALA A 170 -47.23 27.38 18.07
C ALA A 170 -48.43 27.56 19.02
N ALA A 171 -48.80 26.53 19.79
CA ALA A 171 -49.85 26.64 20.80
C ALA A 171 -49.42 27.50 21.99
N ILE A 172 -48.17 27.36 22.46
CA ILE A 172 -47.62 28.19 23.54
C ILE A 172 -47.53 29.66 23.10
N GLU A 173 -47.04 29.91 21.89
CA GLU A 173 -46.96 31.28 21.33
C GLU A 173 -48.35 31.92 21.20
N ALA A 174 -49.37 31.15 20.82
CA ALA A 174 -50.75 31.63 20.73
C ALA A 174 -51.34 31.97 22.11
N GLU A 175 -51.08 31.15 23.13
CA GLU A 175 -51.48 31.46 24.52
C GLU A 175 -50.77 32.71 25.06
N GLU A 176 -49.47 32.87 24.79
CA GLU A 176 -48.71 34.04 25.22
C GLU A 176 -49.19 35.32 24.53
N GLN A 177 -49.50 35.27 23.24
CA GLN A 177 -50.09 36.39 22.51
C GLN A 177 -51.48 36.77 23.05
N ALA A 178 -52.31 35.78 23.36
CA ALA A 178 -53.63 36.03 23.96
C ALA A 178 -53.50 36.67 25.36
N ALA A 179 -52.54 36.22 26.18
CA ALA A 179 -52.26 36.80 27.50
C ALA A 179 -51.75 38.25 27.40
N LEU A 180 -50.87 38.55 26.43
CA LEU A 180 -50.39 39.91 26.17
C LEU A 180 -51.51 40.83 25.67
N GLU A 181 -52.39 40.35 24.80
CA GLU A 181 -53.54 41.12 24.32
C GLU A 181 -54.53 41.41 25.46
N GLN A 182 -54.77 40.43 26.33
CA GLN A 182 -55.60 40.60 27.51
C GLN A 182 -54.99 41.61 28.50
N ALA A 183 -53.67 41.53 28.77
CA ALA A 183 -52.96 42.49 29.60
C ALA A 183 -53.00 43.91 29.02
N ARG A 184 -52.89 44.07 27.69
CA ARG A 184 -53.03 45.36 27.00
C ARG A 184 -54.43 45.94 27.18
N LEU A 185 -55.47 45.12 27.05
CA LEU A 185 -56.86 45.56 27.24
C LEU A 185 -57.13 45.97 28.70
N GLU A 186 -56.54 45.26 29.66
CA GLU A 186 -56.61 45.64 31.09
C GLU A 186 -55.86 46.95 31.36
N GLU A 187 -54.70 47.17 30.74
CA GLU A 187 -53.93 48.41 30.84
C GLU A 187 -54.65 49.59 30.19
N GLU A 188 -55.25 49.41 29.00
CA GLU A 188 -56.09 50.42 28.34
C GLU A 188 -57.33 50.76 29.18
N ALA A 189 -57.97 49.77 29.81
CA ALA A 189 -59.08 50.01 30.73
C ALA A 189 -58.64 50.79 31.98
N ARG A 190 -57.46 50.47 32.53
CA ARG A 190 -56.87 51.19 33.67
C ARG A 190 -56.47 52.61 33.30
N ALA A 191 -55.92 52.82 32.10
CA ALA A 191 -55.57 54.13 31.57
C ALA A 191 -56.83 54.98 31.31
N ALA A 192 -57.93 54.37 30.88
CA ALA A 192 -59.22 55.06 30.77
C ALA A 192 -59.79 55.45 32.15
N GLU A 193 -59.61 54.64 33.19
CA GLU A 193 -59.96 55.02 34.57
C GLU A 193 -59.08 56.17 35.11
N VAL A 194 -57.78 56.17 34.81
CA VAL A 194 -56.85 57.24 35.20
C VAL A 194 -57.11 58.54 34.42
N ALA A 195 -57.46 58.46 33.13
CA ALA A 195 -57.83 59.62 32.32
C ALA A 195 -59.13 60.31 32.77
N VAL A 196 -60.01 59.60 33.49
CA VAL A 196 -61.19 60.20 34.14
C VAL A 196 -60.81 60.83 35.50
N ALA A 197 -59.70 60.43 36.10
CA ALA A 197 -59.20 60.96 37.38
C ALA A 197 -58.23 62.15 37.22
N GLU A 198 -57.52 62.30 36.10
CA GLU A 198 -56.52 63.35 35.86
C GLU A 198 -57.05 64.53 35.01
N ALA A 199 -58.18 65.09 35.41
CA ALA A 199 -58.64 66.42 34.97
C ALA A 199 -58.22 67.54 35.95
N ASP A 200 -57.23 67.30 36.81
CA ASP A 200 -56.66 68.35 37.67
C ASP A 200 -55.17 68.12 37.92
N ALA A 201 -54.44 69.24 37.92
CA ALA A 201 -53.01 69.44 38.18
C ALA A 201 -51.98 69.24 37.05
N THR A 202 -51.18 70.29 36.90
CA THR A 202 -50.12 70.61 35.94
C THR A 202 -48.70 70.37 36.47
N VAL A 203 -47.72 70.29 35.54
CA VAL A 203 -46.33 70.90 35.54
C VAL A 203 -45.17 69.93 35.21
N ASP A 204 -44.43 70.31 34.15
CA ASP A 204 -43.00 70.19 33.74
C ASP A 204 -42.06 69.06 34.25
N ASP A 205 -41.31 68.44 33.32
CA ASP A 205 -39.86 68.66 33.02
C ASP A 205 -39.18 67.38 32.43
N GLU A 206 -38.01 67.56 31.83
CA GLU A 206 -37.31 66.74 30.84
C GLU A 206 -36.44 65.55 31.37
N ASP A 207 -36.11 64.67 30.41
CA ASP A 207 -34.78 64.08 30.13
C ASP A 207 -34.37 62.68 30.66
N ALA A 208 -33.51 62.06 29.84
CA ALA A 208 -32.52 61.00 30.10
C ALA A 208 -32.84 59.50 29.83
N ARG A 209 -32.58 59.11 28.57
CA ARG A 209 -31.59 58.10 28.09
C ARG A 209 -31.20 56.87 28.96
N ASP A 210 -31.40 55.70 28.31
CA ASP A 210 -30.41 54.68 27.89
C ASP A 210 -29.57 53.92 28.94
N THR A 211 -29.70 52.59 28.95
CA THR A 211 -28.67 51.66 29.47
C THR A 211 -28.52 50.46 28.53
N ALA A 212 -27.37 50.43 27.86
CA ALA A 212 -26.90 49.35 27.00
C ALA A 212 -26.26 48.19 27.81
N ARG A 213 -26.43 46.98 27.27
CA ARG A 213 -25.93 45.69 27.73
C ARG A 213 -24.41 45.54 27.54
N ASP A 214 -23.70 44.99 28.53
CA ASP A 214 -22.33 44.47 28.42
C ASP A 214 -22.36 42.94 28.25
N GLY A 215 -22.00 42.45 27.06
CA GLY A 215 -21.75 41.05 26.75
C GLY A 215 -20.28 40.86 26.41
N ARG A 216 -19.47 40.43 27.38
CA ARG A 216 -18.03 40.20 27.18
C ARG A 216 -17.77 38.87 26.45
N GLU A 217 -17.20 38.96 25.26
CA GLU A 217 -16.58 37.84 24.54
C GLU A 217 -15.30 37.36 25.27
N LYS A 218 -15.09 36.04 25.30
CA LYS A 218 -13.88 35.40 25.84
C LYS A 218 -12.66 35.61 24.91
N PRO A 219 -11.43 35.76 25.44
CA PRO A 219 -10.25 36.05 24.62
C PRO A 219 -9.84 34.87 23.74
N ARG A 220 -9.43 35.19 22.50
CA ARG A 220 -8.93 34.23 21.49
C ARG A 220 -7.58 33.65 21.93
N ARG A 221 -7.52 32.34 22.21
CA ARG A 221 -6.26 31.63 22.50
C ARG A 221 -5.28 31.70 21.31
N GLY A 222 -3.98 31.84 21.61
CA GLY A 222 -2.89 31.92 20.63
C GLY A 222 -2.76 30.69 19.73
N PHE A 223 -2.06 30.84 18.59
CA PHE A 223 -1.90 29.82 17.55
C PHE A 223 -1.28 28.51 18.06
N PHE A 224 -0.13 28.59 18.71
CA PHE A 224 0.56 27.43 19.29
C PHE A 224 -0.28 26.74 20.37
N ALA A 225 -1.02 27.52 21.18
CA ALA A 225 -1.88 26.99 22.23
C ALA A 225 -3.00 26.08 21.67
N ARG A 226 -3.48 26.35 20.45
CA ARG A 226 -4.49 25.51 19.79
C ARG A 226 -3.93 24.20 19.27
N ILE A 227 -2.74 24.21 18.63
CA ILE A 227 -2.08 22.97 18.21
C ILE A 227 -1.73 22.14 19.44
N LYS A 228 -1.17 22.76 20.50
CA LYS A 228 -0.88 22.10 21.78
C LYS A 228 -2.13 21.49 22.41
N ALA A 229 -3.27 22.20 22.38
CA ALA A 229 -4.54 21.67 22.87
C ALA A 229 -5.05 20.50 22.01
N GLY A 230 -5.01 20.64 20.69
CA GLY A 230 -5.41 19.60 19.74
C GLY A 230 -4.48 18.38 19.73
N LEU A 231 -3.24 18.48 20.18
CA LEU A 231 -2.37 17.32 20.33
C LEU A 231 -2.40 16.73 21.75
N GLY A 232 -3.25 17.23 22.64
CA GLY A 232 -3.24 16.89 24.06
C GLY A 232 -3.24 15.39 24.35
N LYS A 233 -4.08 14.61 23.65
CA LYS A 233 -4.16 13.15 23.83
C LYS A 233 -2.94 12.41 23.25
N THR A 234 -2.48 12.80 22.05
CA THR A 234 -1.29 12.19 21.43
C THR A 234 -0.04 12.52 22.26
N ARG A 235 0.06 13.74 22.78
CA ARG A 235 1.11 14.17 23.71
C ARG A 235 1.07 13.38 25.02
N ALA A 236 -0.09 13.12 25.60
CA ALA A 236 -0.17 12.30 26.81
C ALA A 236 0.41 10.90 26.58
N ASN A 237 0.10 10.29 25.42
CA ASN A 237 0.62 8.97 25.10
C ASN A 237 2.12 8.99 24.75
N LEU A 238 2.52 9.84 23.80
CA LEU A 238 3.90 9.87 23.31
C LEU A 238 4.82 10.62 24.27
N THR A 239 4.51 11.86 24.64
CA THR A 239 5.45 12.71 25.41
C THR A 239 5.51 12.35 26.88
N GLU A 240 4.40 12.02 27.54
CA GLU A 240 4.46 11.59 28.95
C GLU A 240 5.00 10.16 29.05
N GLY A 241 4.60 9.26 28.13
CA GLY A 241 5.17 7.91 28.01
C GLY A 241 6.68 7.95 27.82
N VAL A 242 7.14 8.65 26.78
CA VAL A 242 8.58 8.83 26.49
C VAL A 242 9.28 9.54 27.64
N ALA A 243 8.80 10.68 28.14
CA ALA A 243 9.46 11.40 29.25
C ALA A 243 9.57 10.54 30.53
N SER A 244 8.60 9.66 30.80
CA SER A 244 8.67 8.74 31.94
C SER A 244 9.81 7.73 31.83
N LEU A 245 10.19 7.30 30.62
CA LEU A 245 11.34 6.43 30.39
C LEU A 245 12.66 7.12 30.77
N PHE A 246 12.73 8.44 30.56
CA PHE A 246 13.90 9.26 30.88
C PHE A 246 13.97 9.65 32.37
N LEU A 247 12.89 9.49 33.13
CA LEU A 247 12.82 9.81 34.55
C LEU A 247 13.45 8.69 35.40
N GLY A 248 14.69 8.91 35.83
CA GLY A 248 15.38 8.06 36.82
C GLY A 248 16.46 7.13 36.25
N LYS A 249 16.58 7.03 34.92
CA LYS A 249 17.69 6.34 34.25
C LYS A 249 18.93 7.25 34.23
N LYS A 250 20.11 6.71 34.57
CA LYS A 250 21.38 7.45 34.63
C LYS A 250 22.26 7.27 33.39
N GLN A 251 21.96 6.27 32.57
CA GLN A 251 22.72 5.90 31.38
C GLN A 251 21.75 5.49 30.29
N ILE A 252 22.22 5.55 29.04
CA ILE A 252 21.51 5.04 27.87
C ILE A 252 21.93 3.58 27.73
N ASP A 253 21.03 2.66 28.04
CA ASP A 253 21.20 1.20 27.91
C ASP A 253 20.30 0.64 26.80
N ASP A 254 20.52 -0.62 26.41
CA ASP A 254 19.73 -1.28 25.37
C ASP A 254 18.25 -1.38 25.76
N GLU A 255 17.96 -1.58 27.06
CA GLU A 255 16.59 -1.60 27.61
C GLU A 255 15.85 -0.28 27.35
N LEU A 256 16.51 0.87 27.58
CA LEU A 256 15.90 2.18 27.29
C LEU A 256 15.58 2.36 25.79
N MET A 257 16.40 1.81 24.90
CA MET A 257 16.17 1.90 23.45
C MET A 257 14.99 1.02 23.01
N GLU A 258 14.87 -0.19 23.56
CA GLU A 258 13.72 -1.09 23.33
C GLU A 258 12.41 -0.49 23.87
N ASP A 259 12.46 0.12 25.06
CA ASP A 259 11.31 0.83 25.64
C ASP A 259 10.89 2.03 24.77
N LEU A 260 11.87 2.80 24.27
CA LEU A 260 11.61 3.93 23.37
C LEU A 260 10.96 3.47 22.06
N GLU A 261 11.48 2.40 21.45
CA GLU A 261 10.89 1.78 20.27
C GLU A 261 9.43 1.37 20.52
N THR A 262 9.19 0.70 21.64
CA THR A 262 7.84 0.27 22.04
C THR A 262 6.88 1.46 22.17
N GLN A 263 7.31 2.57 22.80
CA GLN A 263 6.50 3.78 22.93
C GLN A 263 6.17 4.43 21.58
N LEU A 264 7.15 4.50 20.66
CA LEU A 264 6.92 5.04 19.31
C LEU A 264 5.88 4.21 18.54
N LEU A 265 5.98 2.88 18.62
CA LEU A 265 5.00 1.97 18.01
C LEU A 265 3.61 2.13 18.62
N MET A 266 3.52 2.22 19.96
CA MET A 266 2.25 2.45 20.66
C MET A 266 1.59 3.80 20.32
N ALA A 267 2.40 4.80 19.92
CA ALA A 267 1.92 6.10 19.47
C ALA A 267 1.49 6.13 17.98
N ASP A 268 1.46 4.97 17.31
CA ASP A 268 1.12 4.81 15.88
C ASP A 268 2.14 5.47 14.93
N VAL A 269 3.42 5.62 15.34
CA VAL A 269 4.52 6.16 14.47
C VAL A 269 4.78 5.28 13.26
N GLY A 270 4.47 3.98 13.34
CA GLY A 270 4.70 3.00 12.27
C GLY A 270 6.05 2.31 12.39
N ILE A 271 6.16 1.11 11.82
CA ILE A 271 7.33 0.24 11.98
C ILE A 271 8.54 0.87 11.29
N GLU A 272 8.43 1.20 10.01
CA GLU A 272 9.55 1.69 9.21
C GLU A 272 10.09 3.04 9.70
N ALA A 273 9.19 3.93 10.11
CA ALA A 273 9.56 5.22 10.69
C ALA A 273 10.24 5.04 12.05
N THR A 274 9.70 4.16 12.90
CA THR A 274 10.31 3.86 14.21
C THR A 274 11.70 3.26 14.04
N THR A 275 11.86 2.25 13.17
CA THR A 275 13.15 1.62 12.92
C THR A 275 14.20 2.64 12.47
N GLU A 276 13.87 3.53 11.53
CA GLU A 276 14.80 4.58 11.09
C GLU A 276 15.19 5.53 12.22
N ILE A 277 14.23 5.95 13.05
CA ILE A 277 14.50 6.82 14.21
C ILE A 277 15.45 6.11 15.18
N ILE A 278 15.17 4.85 15.53
CA ILE A 278 15.96 4.07 16.48
C ILE A 278 17.37 3.81 15.93
N ASP A 279 17.50 3.47 14.64
CA ASP A 279 18.80 3.27 13.98
C ASP A 279 19.64 4.54 14.00
N ASN A 280 19.05 5.69 13.67
CA ASN A 280 19.74 6.98 13.68
C ASN A 280 20.20 7.38 15.10
N LEU A 281 19.34 7.20 16.09
CA LEU A 281 19.67 7.45 17.50
C LEU A 281 20.79 6.52 17.98
N THR A 282 20.70 5.23 17.67
CA THR A 282 21.74 4.23 17.99
C THR A 282 23.08 4.59 17.35
N ALA A 283 23.06 5.05 16.10
CA ALA A 283 24.25 5.53 15.42
C ALA A 283 24.87 6.75 16.13
N ARG A 284 24.05 7.73 16.56
CA ARG A 284 24.52 8.91 17.34
C ARG A 284 25.10 8.51 18.71
N ILE A 285 24.50 7.53 19.40
CA ILE A 285 25.02 6.97 20.67
C ILE A 285 26.39 6.30 20.44
N SER A 286 26.51 5.47 19.40
CA SER A 286 27.77 4.76 19.08
C SER A 286 28.93 5.72 18.77
N ARG A 287 28.63 6.89 18.18
CA ARG A 287 29.58 7.98 17.93
C ARG A 287 29.91 8.82 19.16
N LYS A 288 29.33 8.51 20.33
CA LYS A 288 29.47 9.24 21.60
C LYS A 288 28.97 10.69 21.56
N GLU A 289 28.04 10.98 20.66
CA GLU A 289 27.37 12.28 20.55
C GLU A 289 26.31 12.45 21.65
N LEU A 290 25.69 11.35 22.08
CA LEU A 290 24.65 11.31 23.10
C LEU A 290 25.18 10.63 24.36
N LYS A 291 25.45 11.41 25.41
CA LYS A 291 26.02 10.91 26.68
C LYS A 291 25.02 10.87 27.83
N GLU A 292 23.96 11.67 27.73
CA GLU A 292 22.97 11.82 28.79
C GLU A 292 21.56 11.53 28.23
N PRO A 293 20.65 10.96 29.04
CA PRO A 293 19.29 10.66 28.60
C PRO A 293 18.53 11.90 28.11
N GLN A 294 18.80 13.08 28.68
CA GLN A 294 18.22 14.35 28.20
C GLN A 294 18.66 14.70 26.77
N ALA A 295 19.93 14.44 26.42
CA ALA A 295 20.43 14.65 25.07
C ALA A 295 19.78 13.68 24.06
N LEU A 296 19.46 12.45 24.50
CA LEU A 296 18.72 11.48 23.69
C LEU A 296 17.29 11.96 23.41
N TYR A 297 16.63 12.57 24.39
CA TYR A 297 15.30 13.16 24.20
C TYR A 297 15.31 14.32 23.19
N GLU A 298 16.32 15.20 23.25
CA GLU A 298 16.49 16.28 22.27
C GLU A 298 16.81 15.74 20.87
N ALA A 299 17.67 14.72 20.78
CA ALA A 299 17.98 14.06 19.52
C ALA A 299 16.74 13.39 18.90
N LEU A 300 15.86 12.80 19.70
CA LEU A 300 14.59 12.25 19.23
C LEU A 300 13.72 13.34 18.59
N GLN A 301 13.60 14.51 19.22
CA GLN A 301 12.84 15.62 18.65
C GLN A 301 13.45 16.09 17.32
N GLU A 302 14.77 16.11 17.21
CA GLU A 302 15.48 16.47 15.98
C GLU A 302 15.20 15.45 14.87
N GLU A 303 15.31 14.15 15.14
CA GLU A 303 15.01 13.09 14.17
C GLU A 303 13.56 13.17 13.67
N LEU A 304 12.61 13.42 14.56
CA LEU A 304 11.20 13.60 14.20
C LEU A 304 10.98 14.84 13.31
N ARG A 305 11.70 15.94 13.54
CA ARG A 305 11.65 17.13 12.65
C ARG A 305 12.25 16.82 11.29
N VAL A 306 13.40 16.18 11.26
CA VAL A 306 14.11 15.81 10.02
C VAL A 306 13.24 14.91 9.15
N MET A 307 12.50 13.98 9.75
CA MET A 307 11.56 13.13 9.03
C MET A 307 10.39 13.91 8.41
N LEU A 308 9.86 14.92 9.09
CA LEU A 308 8.71 15.71 8.63
C LEU A 308 9.09 16.86 7.68
N ALA A 309 10.32 17.36 7.72
CA ALA A 309 10.76 18.52 6.94
C ALA A 309 10.56 18.36 5.42
N PRO A 310 10.85 17.21 4.77
CA PRO A 310 10.66 17.03 3.33
C PRO A 310 9.21 17.12 2.87
N VAL A 311 8.26 16.80 3.77
CA VAL A 311 6.82 16.79 3.49
C VAL A 311 6.10 18.04 3.99
N ALA A 312 6.76 18.90 4.77
CA ALA A 312 6.23 20.19 5.22
C ALA A 312 6.29 21.24 4.11
N LYS A 313 5.40 21.12 3.13
CA LYS A 313 5.33 22.03 1.96
C LYS A 313 3.96 22.67 1.84
N ASP A 314 3.93 23.99 1.88
CA ASP A 314 2.72 24.77 1.64
C ASP A 314 2.15 24.52 0.24
N LEU A 315 0.84 24.72 0.12
CA LEU A 315 0.19 24.71 -1.19
C LEU A 315 0.47 26.03 -1.91
N GLU A 316 1.27 25.95 -2.96
CA GLU A 316 1.61 27.10 -3.81
C GLU A 316 0.42 27.44 -4.72
N LEU A 317 -0.14 28.64 -4.53
CA LEU A 317 -1.23 29.15 -5.34
C LEU A 317 -0.70 30.15 -6.36
N PRO A 318 -1.22 30.16 -7.60
CA PRO A 318 -0.85 31.15 -8.61
C PRO A 318 -1.22 32.57 -8.17
N ALA A 319 -0.73 33.56 -8.91
CA ALA A 319 -1.10 34.95 -8.66
C ALA A 319 -2.63 35.13 -8.78
N LYS A 320 -3.16 36.12 -8.06
CA LYS A 320 -4.60 36.41 -8.11
C LYS A 320 -4.98 36.81 -9.54
N GLY A 321 -6.07 36.23 -10.05
CA GLY A 321 -6.53 36.43 -11.42
C GLY A 321 -6.03 35.38 -12.43
N ASP A 322 -5.02 34.57 -12.10
CA ASP A 322 -4.53 33.48 -12.98
C ASP A 322 -5.31 32.16 -12.80
N GLY A 323 -6.51 32.23 -12.22
CA GLY A 323 -7.34 31.09 -11.88
C GLY A 323 -8.19 30.51 -13.03
N PRO A 324 -8.93 29.42 -12.77
CA PRO A 324 -9.10 28.80 -11.46
C PRO A 324 -8.01 27.76 -11.13
N PHE A 325 -7.39 27.91 -9.96
CA PHE A 325 -6.62 26.82 -9.34
C PHE A 325 -7.61 25.76 -8.81
N VAL A 326 -7.50 24.54 -9.31
CA VAL A 326 -8.47 23.46 -9.05
C VAL A 326 -7.94 22.51 -7.99
N ILE A 327 -8.64 22.43 -6.86
CA ILE A 327 -8.38 21.49 -5.76
C ILE A 327 -9.45 20.40 -5.80
N LEU A 328 -9.04 19.16 -6.10
CA LEU A 328 -9.88 17.98 -6.03
C LEU A 328 -9.72 17.32 -4.66
N MET A 329 -10.79 17.30 -3.86
CA MET A 329 -10.77 16.77 -2.50
C MET A 329 -11.22 15.32 -2.50
N ILE A 330 -10.36 14.41 -2.07
CA ILE A 330 -10.65 12.97 -2.03
C ILE A 330 -10.44 12.40 -0.62
N GLY A 331 -10.91 11.17 -0.40
CA GLY A 331 -10.80 10.47 0.87
C GLY A 331 -12.10 9.77 1.26
N VAL A 332 -12.08 8.97 2.32
CA VAL A 332 -13.24 8.15 2.69
C VAL A 332 -14.33 8.96 3.40
N ASN A 333 -15.50 8.39 3.62
CA ASN A 333 -16.57 9.04 4.36
C ASN A 333 -16.17 9.26 5.83
N GLY A 334 -16.62 10.37 6.42
CA GLY A 334 -16.39 10.67 7.83
C GLY A 334 -15.01 11.21 8.19
N VAL A 335 -14.03 11.24 7.28
CA VAL A 335 -12.68 11.81 7.52
C VAL A 335 -12.64 13.34 7.51
N GLY A 336 -13.78 14.02 7.37
CA GLY A 336 -13.86 15.48 7.43
C GLY A 336 -13.64 16.22 6.11
N LYS A 337 -13.74 15.57 4.93
CA LYS A 337 -13.61 16.24 3.61
C LYS A 337 -14.43 17.53 3.46
N THR A 338 -15.76 17.44 3.56
CA THR A 338 -16.68 18.58 3.39
C THR A 338 -16.42 19.68 4.42
N THR A 339 -16.06 19.30 5.66
CA THR A 339 -15.65 20.25 6.71
C THR A 339 -14.34 20.96 6.34
N THR A 340 -13.34 20.24 5.84
CA THR A 340 -12.08 20.79 5.35
C THR A 340 -12.31 21.75 4.18
N ILE A 341 -13.22 21.42 3.25
CA ILE A 341 -13.62 22.31 2.14
C ILE A 341 -14.16 23.64 2.67
N GLY A 342 -15.09 23.59 3.62
CA GLY A 342 -15.65 24.80 4.23
C GLY A 342 -14.60 25.68 4.90
N LYS A 343 -13.63 25.07 5.60
CA LYS A 343 -12.51 25.77 6.24
C LYS A 343 -11.53 26.36 5.23
N LEU A 344 -11.17 25.62 4.18
CA LEU A 344 -10.31 26.11 3.09
C LEU A 344 -10.97 27.27 2.35
N ALA A 345 -12.27 27.18 2.06
CA ALA A 345 -13.02 28.25 1.41
C ALA A 345 -12.93 29.55 2.22
N LYS A 346 -13.18 29.49 3.53
CA LYS A 346 -13.06 30.66 4.41
C LYS A 346 -11.63 31.20 4.47
N ARG A 347 -10.63 30.31 4.52
CA ARG A 347 -9.20 30.67 4.55
C ARG A 347 -8.79 31.41 3.29
N TYR A 348 -9.16 30.94 2.11
CA TYR A 348 -8.78 31.61 0.87
C TYR A 348 -9.56 32.92 0.66
N GLN A 349 -10.82 32.98 1.11
CA GLN A 349 -11.55 34.24 1.18
C GLN A 349 -10.87 35.27 2.10
N SER A 350 -10.34 34.87 3.26
CA SER A 350 -9.64 35.80 4.15
C SER A 350 -8.31 36.28 3.57
N GLN A 351 -7.72 35.53 2.63
CA GLN A 351 -6.59 35.98 1.80
C GLN A 351 -7.04 36.87 0.63
N GLY A 352 -8.33 37.18 0.51
CA GLY A 352 -8.92 37.99 -0.55
C GLY A 352 -8.90 37.29 -1.92
N ARG A 353 -9.05 35.96 -1.96
CA ARG A 353 -9.24 35.18 -3.19
C ARG A 353 -10.72 34.84 -3.36
N SER A 354 -11.19 34.88 -4.60
CA SER A 354 -12.51 34.38 -4.98
C SER A 354 -12.50 32.86 -5.01
N VAL A 355 -13.54 32.25 -4.44
CA VAL A 355 -13.66 30.79 -4.30
C VAL A 355 -14.99 30.35 -4.93
N MET A 356 -15.01 29.16 -5.51
CA MET A 356 -16.22 28.44 -5.92
C MET A 356 -16.13 27.00 -5.43
N LEU A 357 -17.26 26.39 -5.08
CA LEU A 357 -17.35 25.00 -4.65
C LEU A 357 -18.09 24.15 -5.68
N ALA A 358 -17.68 22.90 -5.86
CA ALA A 358 -18.40 21.91 -6.66
C ALA A 358 -18.87 20.75 -5.78
N ALA A 359 -20.17 20.47 -5.79
CA ALA A 359 -20.79 19.39 -5.02
C ALA A 359 -20.72 18.04 -5.78
N GLY A 360 -19.51 17.47 -5.87
CA GLY A 360 -19.28 16.20 -6.57
C GLY A 360 -19.55 14.93 -5.75
N ASP A 361 -19.93 15.00 -4.48
CA ASP A 361 -20.53 13.85 -3.75
C ASP A 361 -22.03 13.76 -4.06
N THR A 362 -22.35 13.44 -5.32
CA THR A 362 -23.74 13.45 -5.84
C THR A 362 -24.59 12.31 -5.32
N PHE A 363 -23.98 11.23 -4.84
CA PHE A 363 -24.67 10.06 -4.29
C PHE A 363 -25.32 10.35 -2.94
N ARG A 364 -24.81 11.30 -2.18
CA ARG A 364 -25.31 11.63 -0.84
C ARG A 364 -25.99 12.98 -0.88
N ALA A 365 -27.33 12.99 -0.93
CA ALA A 365 -28.12 14.22 -0.89
C ALA A 365 -27.71 15.14 0.28
N ALA A 366 -27.50 14.55 1.47
CA ALA A 366 -27.03 15.28 2.65
C ALA A 366 -25.63 15.91 2.49
N ALA A 367 -24.73 15.33 1.68
CA ALA A 367 -23.41 15.90 1.43
C ALA A 367 -23.50 17.15 0.53
N VAL A 368 -24.35 17.08 -0.51
CA VAL A 368 -24.65 18.23 -1.37
C VAL A 368 -25.26 19.37 -0.54
N GLU A 369 -26.27 19.08 0.28
CA GLU A 369 -26.90 20.09 1.15
C GLU A 369 -25.92 20.64 2.19
N GLN A 370 -25.10 19.80 2.81
CA GLN A 370 -24.07 20.25 3.75
C GLN A 370 -23.07 21.20 3.08
N LEU A 371 -22.65 20.92 1.84
CA LEU A 371 -21.75 21.81 1.10
C LEU A 371 -22.43 23.11 0.71
N LYS A 372 -23.72 23.09 0.34
CA LYS A 372 -24.51 24.31 0.09
C LYS A 372 -24.61 25.19 1.33
N VAL A 373 -24.87 24.61 2.50
CA VAL A 373 -24.89 25.34 3.78
C VAL A 373 -23.54 25.99 4.07
N TRP A 374 -22.43 25.29 3.82
CA TRP A 374 -21.09 25.88 3.92
C TRP A 374 -20.87 27.03 2.93
N GLY A 375 -21.35 26.86 1.69
CA GLY A 375 -21.31 27.89 0.67
C GLY A 375 -22.09 29.13 1.09
N GLU A 376 -23.33 28.97 1.53
CA GLU A 376 -24.19 30.06 1.98
C GLU A 376 -23.61 30.78 3.20
N ARG A 377 -23.15 30.02 4.20
CA ARG A 377 -22.47 30.56 5.40
C ARG A 377 -21.24 31.40 5.05
N ASN A 378 -20.47 30.99 4.04
CA ASN A 378 -19.27 31.70 3.60
C ASN A 378 -19.54 32.68 2.44
N LYS A 379 -20.77 32.79 1.94
CA LYS A 379 -21.12 33.56 0.72
C LYS A 379 -20.27 33.14 -0.49
N VAL A 380 -20.08 31.83 -0.66
CA VAL A 380 -19.34 31.19 -1.75
C VAL A 380 -20.33 30.49 -2.68
N PRO A 381 -20.26 30.71 -4.01
CA PRO A 381 -21.12 30.00 -4.96
C PRO A 381 -20.82 28.50 -4.96
N VAL A 382 -21.88 27.69 -4.94
CA VAL A 382 -21.80 26.22 -5.02
C VAL A 382 -22.49 25.75 -6.29
N ILE A 383 -21.77 24.98 -7.09
CA ILE A 383 -22.31 24.30 -8.27
C ILE A 383 -22.72 22.90 -7.86
N ALA A 384 -23.99 22.57 -8.07
CA ALA A 384 -24.59 21.29 -7.72
C ALA A 384 -25.65 20.91 -8.75
N GLN A 385 -25.85 19.61 -8.95
CA GLN A 385 -26.95 19.06 -9.74
C GLN A 385 -27.89 18.23 -8.84
N HIS A 386 -28.82 17.47 -9.43
CA HIS A 386 -29.72 16.58 -8.70
C HIS A 386 -28.97 15.40 -8.07
N THR A 387 -29.52 14.83 -7.00
CA THR A 387 -28.97 13.63 -6.36
C THR A 387 -28.85 12.48 -7.36
N GLY A 388 -27.71 11.77 -7.35
CA GLY A 388 -27.40 10.70 -8.29
C GLY A 388 -26.88 11.17 -9.65
N ALA A 389 -26.69 12.48 -9.87
CA ALA A 389 -26.03 13.00 -11.06
C ALA A 389 -24.60 12.47 -11.19
N ASP A 390 -24.06 12.49 -12.41
CA ASP A 390 -22.67 12.10 -12.65
C ASP A 390 -21.69 13.12 -12.07
N SER A 391 -20.89 12.72 -11.08
CA SER A 391 -19.93 13.57 -10.36
C SER A 391 -18.97 14.30 -11.30
N ALA A 392 -18.50 13.62 -12.36
CA ALA A 392 -17.62 14.22 -13.35
C ALA A 392 -18.30 15.34 -14.16
N SER A 393 -19.61 15.22 -14.41
CA SER A 393 -20.40 16.25 -15.09
C SER A 393 -20.62 17.47 -14.21
N VAL A 394 -20.94 17.30 -12.91
CA VAL A 394 -21.05 18.41 -11.96
C VAL A 394 -19.75 19.20 -11.86
N ILE A 395 -18.63 18.49 -11.79
CA ILE A 395 -17.30 19.10 -11.69
C ILE A 395 -16.91 19.81 -12.99
N TYR A 396 -17.26 19.26 -14.15
CA TYR A 396 -17.05 19.91 -15.45
C TYR A 396 -17.76 21.26 -15.50
N ASP A 397 -19.05 21.29 -15.17
CA ASP A 397 -19.86 22.51 -15.16
C ASP A 397 -19.29 23.53 -14.17
N ALA A 398 -18.78 23.07 -13.02
CA ALA A 398 -18.17 23.93 -12.02
C ALA A 398 -16.86 24.55 -12.51
N LEU A 399 -16.02 23.78 -13.21
CA LEU A 399 -14.79 24.28 -13.81
C LEU A 399 -15.07 25.29 -14.93
N GLU A 400 -16.05 25.01 -15.79
CA GLU A 400 -16.49 25.93 -16.82
C GLU A 400 -17.04 27.24 -16.23
N ALA A 401 -17.89 27.14 -15.19
CA ALA A 401 -18.42 28.30 -14.49
C ALA A 401 -17.35 29.11 -13.76
N ALA A 402 -16.35 28.44 -13.15
CA ALA A 402 -15.23 29.09 -12.49
C ALA A 402 -14.36 29.88 -13.48
N LYS A 403 -14.07 29.31 -14.65
CA LYS A 403 -13.37 29.99 -15.76
C LYS A 403 -14.17 31.19 -16.27
N ALA A 404 -15.46 31.02 -16.56
CA ALA A 404 -16.31 32.08 -17.07
C ALA A 404 -16.46 33.27 -16.09
N ARG A 405 -16.36 33.00 -14.78
CA ARG A 405 -16.46 34.02 -13.72
C ARG A 405 -15.10 34.52 -13.21
N ASN A 406 -13.99 34.10 -13.82
CA ASN A 406 -12.61 34.41 -13.40
C ASN A 406 -12.38 34.17 -11.88
N VAL A 407 -12.85 33.02 -11.39
CA VAL A 407 -12.66 32.63 -9.99
C VAL A 407 -11.22 32.18 -9.76
N ASP A 408 -10.61 32.59 -8.65
CA ASP A 408 -9.22 32.25 -8.33
C ASP A 408 -9.06 30.77 -7.97
N ILE A 409 -10.00 30.20 -7.21
CA ILE A 409 -9.92 28.81 -6.69
C ILE A 409 -11.25 28.08 -6.84
N LEU A 410 -11.21 26.89 -7.43
CA LEU A 410 -12.30 25.93 -7.43
C LEU A 410 -11.96 24.77 -6.48
N ILE A 411 -12.82 24.48 -5.51
CA ILE A 411 -12.68 23.32 -4.62
C ILE A 411 -13.80 22.33 -4.93
N ALA A 412 -13.46 21.14 -5.41
CA ALA A 412 -14.40 20.09 -5.77
C ALA A 412 -14.46 19.01 -4.68
N ASP A 413 -15.65 18.77 -4.13
CA ASP A 413 -15.94 17.63 -3.25
C ASP A 413 -16.13 16.36 -4.11
N THR A 414 -15.87 15.18 -3.53
CA THR A 414 -16.09 13.88 -4.19
C THR A 414 -16.70 12.87 -3.24
N ALA A 415 -17.28 11.81 -3.80
CA ALA A 415 -17.69 10.64 -3.03
C ALA A 415 -16.51 10.02 -2.25
N GLY A 416 -16.82 9.34 -1.13
CA GLY A 416 -15.84 8.68 -0.25
C GLY A 416 -16.16 7.25 0.16
N ARG A 417 -16.96 6.51 -0.63
CA ARG A 417 -17.39 5.15 -0.31
C ARG A 417 -16.29 4.11 -0.61
N LEU A 418 -15.34 3.92 0.31
CA LEU A 418 -14.20 3.01 0.09
C LEU A 418 -14.58 1.51 0.06
N HIS A 419 -15.72 1.09 0.61
CA HIS A 419 -16.13 -0.33 0.57
C HIS A 419 -16.26 -0.86 -0.86
N ASN A 420 -16.53 0.01 -1.84
CA ASN A 420 -16.56 -0.32 -3.25
C ASN A 420 -15.32 0.24 -3.99
N LYS A 421 -14.13 -0.23 -3.59
CA LYS A 421 -12.82 0.35 -4.01
C LYS A 421 -12.70 0.53 -5.53
N SER A 422 -13.06 -0.47 -6.32
CA SER A 422 -12.89 -0.43 -7.79
C SER A 422 -13.73 0.69 -8.43
N HIS A 423 -15.01 0.78 -8.07
CA HIS A 423 -15.93 1.77 -8.62
C HIS A 423 -15.55 3.20 -8.21
N LEU A 424 -15.18 3.42 -6.95
CA LEU A 424 -14.74 4.74 -6.49
C LEU A 424 -13.48 5.21 -7.24
N MET A 425 -12.51 4.33 -7.44
CA MET A 425 -11.27 4.68 -8.14
C MET A 425 -11.50 4.98 -9.63
N GLU A 426 -12.37 4.21 -10.30
CA GLU A 426 -12.77 4.50 -11.69
C GLU A 426 -13.52 5.83 -11.81
N GLU A 427 -14.39 6.15 -10.84
CA GLU A 427 -15.08 7.43 -10.78
C GLU A 427 -14.11 8.61 -10.63
N LEU A 428 -13.15 8.52 -9.72
CA LEU A 428 -12.16 9.58 -9.53
C LEU A 428 -11.24 9.75 -10.76
N LYS A 429 -10.83 8.64 -11.41
CA LYS A 429 -10.10 8.69 -12.69
C LYS A 429 -10.94 9.32 -13.80
N LYS A 430 -12.25 9.06 -13.84
CA LYS A 430 -13.17 9.72 -14.78
C LYS A 430 -13.24 11.23 -14.51
N VAL A 431 -13.35 11.66 -13.26
CA VAL A 431 -13.35 13.08 -12.87
C VAL A 431 -12.10 13.79 -13.38
N GLN A 432 -10.90 13.24 -13.13
CA GLN A 432 -9.64 13.83 -13.62
C GLN A 432 -9.62 13.95 -15.15
N ARG A 433 -9.99 12.87 -15.87
CA ARG A 433 -10.05 12.89 -17.34
C ARG A 433 -11.02 13.92 -17.89
N VAL A 434 -12.12 14.17 -17.19
CA VAL A 434 -13.12 15.17 -17.61
C VAL A 434 -12.64 16.59 -17.33
N MET A 435 -12.01 16.85 -16.18
CA MET A 435 -11.35 18.13 -15.90
C MET A 435 -10.28 18.45 -16.96
N ALA A 436 -9.46 17.45 -17.31
CA ALA A 436 -8.38 17.58 -18.29
C ALA A 436 -8.83 18.04 -19.69
N LYS A 437 -10.12 17.88 -20.04
CA LYS A 437 -10.68 18.38 -21.31
C LYS A 437 -10.79 19.90 -21.36
N LEU A 438 -11.05 20.53 -20.22
CA LEU A 438 -11.16 21.99 -20.10
C LEU A 438 -9.80 22.61 -19.78
N ASP A 439 -8.97 21.90 -19.02
CA ASP A 439 -7.65 22.34 -18.61
C ASP A 439 -6.73 21.14 -18.40
N VAL A 440 -5.71 21.00 -19.24
CA VAL A 440 -4.77 19.87 -19.19
C VAL A 440 -4.00 19.81 -17.87
N ALA A 441 -3.85 20.94 -17.17
CA ALA A 441 -3.21 21.00 -15.86
C ALA A 441 -4.15 20.70 -14.68
N ALA A 442 -5.47 20.58 -14.91
CA ALA A 442 -6.43 20.31 -13.86
C ALA A 442 -6.64 18.80 -13.61
N PRO A 443 -6.80 18.37 -12.33
CA PRO A 443 -6.70 19.19 -11.12
C PRO A 443 -5.25 19.58 -10.79
N HIS A 444 -5.07 20.80 -10.25
CA HIS A 444 -3.75 21.32 -9.87
C HIS A 444 -3.29 20.74 -8.53
N GLU A 445 -4.24 20.41 -7.66
CA GLU A 445 -4.00 19.70 -6.41
C GLU A 445 -5.05 18.58 -6.25
N VAL A 446 -4.56 17.36 -6.05
CA VAL A 446 -5.36 16.21 -5.60
C VAL A 446 -5.08 16.04 -4.12
N MET A 447 -5.98 16.56 -3.28
CA MET A 447 -5.85 16.61 -1.83
C MET A 447 -6.55 15.41 -1.20
N LEU A 448 -5.78 14.48 -0.63
CA LEU A 448 -6.33 13.38 0.17
C LEU A 448 -6.53 13.83 1.62
N VAL A 449 -7.76 13.71 2.11
CA VAL A 449 -8.09 13.95 3.52
C VAL A 449 -8.12 12.63 4.28
N LEU A 450 -7.37 12.59 5.39
CA LEU A 450 -7.22 11.43 6.26
C LEU A 450 -7.67 11.76 7.70
N ASP A 451 -8.16 10.75 8.40
CA ASP A 451 -8.51 10.82 9.81
C ASP A 451 -7.34 10.26 10.64
N ALA A 452 -6.70 11.12 11.43
CA ALA A 452 -5.58 10.73 12.30
C ALA A 452 -5.99 9.71 13.37
N GLY A 453 -7.28 9.61 13.70
CA GLY A 453 -7.82 8.61 14.63
C GLY A 453 -7.76 7.18 14.11
N THR A 454 -7.61 6.98 12.80
CA THR A 454 -7.68 5.66 12.17
C THR A 454 -6.35 4.89 12.20
N GLY A 455 -5.25 5.52 12.63
CA GLY A 455 -3.93 4.90 12.73
C GLY A 455 -3.47 4.31 11.38
N GLN A 456 -2.93 3.09 11.40
CA GLN A 456 -2.41 2.40 10.20
C GLN A 456 -3.44 2.22 9.06
N ASN A 457 -4.75 2.33 9.34
CA ASN A 457 -5.75 2.33 8.27
C ASN A 457 -5.63 3.59 7.38
N ALA A 458 -5.20 4.73 7.92
CA ALA A 458 -4.95 5.93 7.11
C ALA A 458 -3.86 5.70 6.08
N LEU A 459 -2.81 4.97 6.45
CA LEU A 459 -1.67 4.66 5.59
C LEU A 459 -2.06 3.75 4.42
N SER A 460 -2.75 2.64 4.70
CA SER A 460 -3.23 1.73 3.64
C SER A 460 -4.23 2.41 2.70
N GLN A 461 -5.10 3.28 3.24
CA GLN A 461 -6.00 4.10 2.43
C GLN A 461 -5.23 5.04 1.51
N ALA A 462 -4.24 5.73 2.05
CA ALA A 462 -3.44 6.68 1.30
C ALA A 462 -2.66 6.03 0.16
N SER A 463 -2.05 4.85 0.37
CA SER A 463 -1.43 4.07 -0.70
C SER A 463 -2.44 3.72 -1.80
N THR A 464 -3.61 3.20 -1.41
CA THR A 464 -4.66 2.80 -2.36
C THR A 464 -5.14 3.96 -3.23
N PHE A 465 -5.36 5.14 -2.65
CA PHE A 465 -5.75 6.32 -3.43
C PHE A 465 -4.60 6.86 -4.28
N HIS A 466 -3.36 6.82 -3.77
CA HIS A 466 -2.20 7.33 -4.50
C HIS A 466 -1.97 6.53 -5.79
N GLU A 467 -2.05 5.20 -5.71
CA GLU A 467 -1.97 4.30 -6.86
C GLU A 467 -3.06 4.56 -7.91
N ALA A 468 -4.23 5.03 -7.50
CA ALA A 468 -5.36 5.22 -8.39
C ALA A 468 -5.36 6.58 -9.10
N VAL A 469 -5.04 7.67 -8.38
CA VAL A 469 -5.31 9.05 -8.83
C VAL A 469 -4.16 10.03 -8.59
N ASN A 470 -2.95 9.54 -8.28
CA ASN A 470 -1.75 10.35 -8.10
C ASN A 470 -1.98 11.56 -7.17
N ILE A 471 -2.12 11.28 -5.88
CA ILE A 471 -2.27 12.33 -4.85
C ILE A 471 -1.07 13.26 -4.86
N THR A 472 -1.32 14.57 -4.74
CA THR A 472 -0.28 15.62 -4.69
C THR A 472 -0.13 16.26 -3.31
N GLY A 473 -1.13 16.10 -2.43
CA GLY A 473 -1.07 16.59 -1.06
C GLY A 473 -1.98 15.86 -0.08
N LEU A 474 -1.60 15.89 1.20
CA LEU A 474 -2.31 15.28 2.31
C LEU A 474 -2.87 16.35 3.25
N THR A 475 -4.06 16.09 3.78
CA THR A 475 -4.62 16.81 4.93
C THR A 475 -4.98 15.82 6.03
N LEU A 476 -4.37 15.95 7.20
CA LEU A 476 -4.73 15.14 8.36
C LEU A 476 -5.75 15.88 9.21
N THR A 477 -6.80 15.21 9.65
CA THR A 477 -7.86 15.80 10.49
C THR A 477 -8.04 15.02 11.79
N LYS A 478 -8.83 15.59 12.70
CA LYS A 478 -9.21 14.99 14.00
C LYS A 478 -8.03 14.65 14.91
N LEU A 479 -6.94 15.41 14.80
CA LEU A 479 -5.78 15.25 15.69
C LEU A 479 -6.15 15.51 17.17
N ASP A 480 -7.15 16.37 17.41
CA ASP A 480 -7.77 16.67 18.71
C ASP A 480 -8.53 15.50 19.33
N GLY A 481 -9.04 14.60 18.51
CA GLY A 481 -9.82 13.45 18.96
C GLY A 481 -8.97 12.28 19.45
N THR A 482 -7.68 12.21 19.09
CA THR A 482 -6.92 10.95 19.08
C THR A 482 -5.60 10.98 19.84
N ALA A 483 -5.22 9.83 20.40
CA ALA A 483 -3.88 9.55 20.93
C ALA A 483 -2.93 8.95 19.88
N LYS A 484 -3.44 8.71 18.66
CA LYS A 484 -2.76 8.04 17.53
C LYS A 484 -2.15 9.02 16.53
N GLY A 485 -1.80 10.22 16.97
CA GLY A 485 -1.26 11.26 16.10
C GLY A 485 0.13 10.96 15.52
N GLY A 486 0.80 9.89 15.97
CA GLY A 486 2.08 9.45 15.39
C GLY A 486 1.98 8.97 13.94
N ILE A 487 0.78 8.67 13.44
CA ILE A 487 0.56 8.21 12.06
C ILE A 487 1.12 9.17 11.00
N ILE A 488 1.27 10.45 11.34
CA ILE A 488 1.85 11.46 10.46
C ILE A 488 3.30 11.12 10.05
N PHE A 489 4.07 10.49 10.93
CA PHE A 489 5.45 10.07 10.67
C PHE A 489 5.50 8.88 9.70
N ALA A 490 4.62 7.88 9.90
CA ALA A 490 4.46 6.77 8.96
C ALA A 490 4.10 7.25 7.55
N LEU A 491 3.13 8.18 7.46
CA LEU A 491 2.70 8.76 6.19
C LEU A 491 3.83 9.54 5.51
N ALA A 492 4.56 10.36 6.27
CA ALA A 492 5.70 11.11 5.76
C ALA A 492 6.77 10.17 5.19
N LYS A 493 7.11 9.12 5.93
CA LYS A 493 8.15 8.16 5.54
C LYS A 493 7.77 7.33 4.31
N GLN A 494 6.56 6.78 4.29
CA GLN A 494 6.18 5.81 3.25
C GLN A 494 5.72 6.47 1.95
N LEU A 495 4.99 7.58 2.02
CA LEU A 495 4.41 8.21 0.84
C LEU A 495 5.26 9.36 0.29
N ASN A 496 6.04 10.02 1.15
CA ASN A 496 6.84 11.20 0.78
C ASN A 496 6.01 12.27 0.05
N LEU A 497 4.72 12.40 0.40
CA LEU A 497 3.81 13.38 -0.16
C LEU A 497 3.73 14.61 0.75
N PRO A 498 3.60 15.82 0.18
CA PRO A 498 3.38 17.03 0.95
C PRO A 498 2.19 16.91 1.91
N ILE A 499 2.42 17.13 3.19
CA ILE A 499 1.36 17.36 4.16
C ILE A 499 1.07 18.86 4.11
N ARG A 500 -0.11 19.21 3.57
CA ARG A 500 -0.50 20.60 3.35
C ARG A 500 -1.13 21.20 4.59
N TYR A 501 -2.02 20.42 5.22
CA TYR A 501 -2.82 20.89 6.34
C TYR A 501 -2.98 19.86 7.46
N ILE A 502 -3.14 20.37 8.67
CA ILE A 502 -3.57 19.61 9.85
C ILE A 502 -4.83 20.24 10.46
N GLY A 503 -5.78 19.40 10.84
CA GLY A 503 -7.02 19.76 11.50
C GLY A 503 -6.96 19.36 12.98
N VAL A 504 -6.99 20.36 13.85
CA VAL A 504 -6.80 20.23 15.32
C VAL A 504 -8.04 20.67 16.12
N GLY A 505 -9.22 20.61 15.50
CA GLY A 505 -10.48 21.02 16.12
C GLY A 505 -11.62 21.22 15.12
N GLU A 506 -12.80 21.54 15.62
CA GLU A 506 -14.01 21.75 14.83
C GLU A 506 -14.16 23.18 14.29
N GLY A 507 -13.56 24.16 14.97
CA GLY A 507 -13.64 25.56 14.61
C GLY A 507 -13.07 25.86 13.22
N VAL A 508 -13.56 26.94 12.61
CA VAL A 508 -13.18 27.30 11.23
C VAL A 508 -11.67 27.60 11.12
N ASP A 509 -11.10 28.15 12.19
CA ASP A 509 -9.67 28.47 12.30
C ASP A 509 -8.80 27.29 12.76
N ASP A 510 -9.35 26.09 12.89
CA ASP A 510 -8.63 24.90 13.39
C ASP A 510 -8.06 24.02 12.27
N LEU A 511 -8.17 24.47 11.01
CA LEU A 511 -7.40 23.93 9.88
C LEU A 511 -6.17 24.81 9.65
N ARG A 512 -4.97 24.24 9.79
CA ARG A 512 -3.70 24.96 9.73
C ARG A 512 -2.78 24.40 8.67
N PRO A 513 -1.99 25.24 7.98
CA PRO A 513 -0.86 24.75 7.20
C PRO A 513 0.03 23.95 8.12
N PHE A 514 0.58 22.87 7.58
CA PHE A 514 1.43 22.00 8.34
C PHE A 514 2.85 22.57 8.39
N ALA A 515 3.35 22.79 9.61
CA ALA A 515 4.73 23.15 9.87
C ALA A 515 5.34 22.09 10.79
N ALA A 516 6.42 21.45 10.32
CA ALA A 516 7.07 20.35 11.03
C ALA A 516 7.54 20.80 12.43
N ASP A 517 8.17 21.98 12.52
CA ASP A 517 8.69 22.50 13.77
C ASP A 517 7.61 22.78 14.80
N ASP A 518 6.53 23.45 14.39
CA ASP A 518 5.39 23.75 15.27
C ASP A 518 4.70 22.47 15.75
N PHE A 519 4.58 21.48 14.87
CA PHE A 519 3.98 20.20 15.20
C PHE A 519 4.80 19.43 16.23
N VAL A 520 6.11 19.26 16.00
CA VAL A 520 6.99 18.57 16.94
C VAL A 520 7.10 19.34 18.25
N ASN A 521 7.25 20.67 18.21
CA ASN A 521 7.24 21.51 19.41
C ASN A 521 5.95 21.31 20.23
N ALA A 522 4.79 21.35 19.58
CA ALA A 522 3.51 21.17 20.26
C ALA A 522 3.34 19.76 20.84
N LEU A 523 3.90 18.75 20.15
CA LEU A 523 3.91 17.36 20.61
C LEU A 523 4.71 17.22 21.90
N PHE A 524 5.89 17.84 22.01
CA PHE A 524 6.78 17.70 23.18
C PHE A 524 6.66 18.82 24.23
N ALA A 525 5.83 19.83 24.02
CA ALA A 525 5.64 20.94 24.96
C ALA A 525 5.12 20.45 26.33
N ARG A 526 5.79 20.82 27.42
CA ARG A 526 5.40 20.40 28.78
C ARG A 526 4.04 21.00 29.19
N ALA A 527 3.29 20.26 30.00
CA ALA A 527 2.04 20.75 30.61
C ALA A 527 2.40 21.79 31.69
N GLY A 528 2.42 23.07 31.31
CA GLY A 528 2.77 24.18 32.21
C GLY A 528 3.51 25.34 31.53
N GLU A 529 4.11 25.13 30.36
CA GLU A 529 4.69 26.21 29.55
C GLU A 529 3.56 26.94 28.81
N GLU A 530 2.93 27.89 29.49
CA GLU A 530 2.23 29.01 28.86
C GLU A 530 3.15 30.24 29.01
N GLU A 531 3.97 30.55 28.00
CA GLU A 531 4.29 31.91 27.50
C GLU A 531 5.54 31.94 26.60
N ASP A 532 5.56 32.96 25.73
CA ASP A 532 6.73 33.54 25.04
C ASP A 532 7.09 33.12 23.60
N ALA A 533 6.10 32.77 22.77
CA ALA A 533 6.24 32.95 21.32
C ALA A 533 5.73 34.35 20.92
N ARG A 534 6.50 35.39 21.24
CA ARG A 534 6.37 36.69 20.57
C ARG A 534 6.79 36.53 19.11
N PRO A 535 6.03 37.03 18.13
CA PRO A 535 6.52 37.07 16.76
C PRO A 535 7.75 37.99 16.71
N ALA A 536 8.87 37.45 16.26
CA ALA A 536 10.02 38.23 15.84
C ALA A 536 9.68 38.85 14.48
N ASP A 537 8.95 39.96 14.49
CA ASP A 537 8.90 40.84 13.32
C ASP A 537 8.75 42.29 13.77
N GLY A 538 9.71 43.11 13.37
CA GLY A 538 9.92 44.46 13.88
C GLY A 538 11.38 44.90 13.85
N ALA A 539 12.11 44.56 12.78
CA ALA A 539 13.33 45.26 12.45
C ALA A 539 12.95 46.64 11.90
N GLU A 540 12.96 47.65 12.78
CA GLU A 540 12.97 49.06 12.41
C GLU A 540 14.11 49.31 11.41
N THR A 541 13.77 49.53 10.14
CA THR A 541 14.63 50.27 9.22
C THR A 541 14.32 51.75 9.41
N ARG A 542 15.03 52.37 10.36
CA ARG A 542 15.28 53.81 10.32
C ARG A 542 16.32 54.08 9.25
N GLU A 543 15.91 54.66 8.13
CA GLU A 543 16.78 55.53 7.33
C GLU A 543 15.95 56.46 6.42
N ALA A 544 16.42 57.71 6.37
CA ALA A 544 15.92 58.92 5.71
C ALA A 544 14.73 59.66 6.36
#